data_AF-A0A951VF18-F1
#
_entry.id   AF-A0A951VF18-F1
#
_cell.length_a   1.000
_cell.length_b   1.000
_cell.length_c   1.000
_cell.angle_alpha   90.00
_cell.angle_beta   90.00
_cell.angle_gamma   90.00
#
_symmetry.space_group_name_H-M   'P 1'
#
loop_
_entity.id
_entity.type
_entity.pdbx_description
1 polymer ?
#
loop_
_entity_poly.entity_id
_entity_poly.type
_entity_poly.pdbx_seq_one_letter_code
_entity_poly.pdbx_strand_id
1 'polypeptide(L)'
;FGFYSSLVFYNSYLPEIAEEKDRDRISAKGFSLGYIGSVLMQMIGFALVVFWDKIPFLTGEGHAVRFTFLLVGIWWVGFAQITFRRLPRFHTSQLNGNGTNNNGHNNGVNFLVGGFRELRKVFWQLIQMPVIKRFLLAFFFYNMGVQTVMLAATNFGSKVLKLPSTNLIITVVLIQLVAIAGAFMMSGLSRKYGNLPVLIAVVVFWIGICVAGYYMQTAMHFYLLAVAVGLVMGGIQSLSRSTYAKLMPLTKDTASFFSFYDVSEKVAIVIGLVTFGLIEELTGSMRNSVLSLMVFFLIGGMGLVSALYRQNKEKRLAK
;
A
#
# COMPACT_ATOMS: atom_id res chain seq x y z
N PHE A 1 -5.46 9.44 10.59
CA PHE A 1 -6.69 9.71 9.80
C PHE A 1 -6.37 10.46 8.51
N GLY A 2 -5.92 11.72 8.56
CA GLY A 2 -5.70 12.54 7.33
C GLY A 2 -4.84 11.91 6.24
N PHE A 3 -3.73 11.24 6.62
CA PHE A 3 -2.90 10.47 5.67
C PHE A 3 -3.72 9.44 4.87
N TYR A 4 -4.42 8.54 5.57
CA TYR A 4 -5.20 7.48 4.93
C TYR A 4 -6.34 8.04 4.07
N SER A 5 -7.05 9.07 4.54
CA SER A 5 -8.11 9.70 3.75
C SER A 5 -7.60 10.33 2.45
N SER A 6 -6.35 10.81 2.43
CA SER A 6 -5.75 11.39 1.23
C SER A 6 -5.36 10.35 0.16
N LEU A 7 -5.08 9.11 0.57
CA LEU A 7 -4.59 8.06 -0.34
C LEU A 7 -5.64 7.65 -1.38
N VAL A 8 -6.92 7.69 -1.02
CA VAL A 8 -8.03 7.40 -1.94
C VAL A 8 -8.00 8.36 -3.13
N PHE A 9 -7.96 9.67 -2.86
CA PHE A 9 -7.90 10.71 -3.89
C PHE A 9 -6.59 10.64 -4.68
N TYR A 10 -5.47 10.44 -3.97
CA TYR A 10 -4.17 10.25 -4.61
C TYR A 10 -4.20 9.09 -5.61
N ASN A 11 -4.80 7.96 -5.24
CA ASN A 11 -4.88 6.78 -6.07
C ASN A 11 -5.81 6.98 -7.28
N SER A 12 -6.96 7.64 -7.10
CA SER A 12 -7.97 7.86 -8.14
C SER A 12 -7.53 8.79 -9.28
N TYR A 13 -6.54 9.68 -9.04
CA TYR A 13 -5.99 10.50 -10.11
C TYR A 13 -5.13 9.72 -11.12
N LEU A 14 -4.61 8.54 -10.78
CA LEU A 14 -3.73 7.79 -11.68
C LEU A 14 -4.34 7.54 -13.07
N PRO A 15 -5.57 6.99 -13.20
CA PRO A 15 -6.19 6.80 -14.51
C PRO A 15 -6.52 8.12 -15.26
N GLU A 16 -6.58 9.25 -14.56
CA GLU A 16 -6.90 10.57 -15.15
C GLU A 16 -5.66 11.29 -15.70
N ILE A 17 -4.52 11.14 -15.02
CA ILE A 17 -3.27 11.82 -15.40
C ILE A 17 -2.33 10.96 -16.25
N ALA A 18 -2.66 9.67 -16.44
CA ALA A 18 -1.81 8.71 -17.13
C ALA A 18 -2.59 7.83 -18.11
N GLU A 19 -2.11 7.80 -19.36
CA GLU A 19 -2.51 6.81 -20.34
C GLU A 19 -2.22 5.39 -19.86
N GLU A 20 -3.01 4.41 -20.29
CA GLU A 20 -2.93 3.02 -19.81
C GLU A 20 -1.52 2.42 -19.90
N LYS A 21 -0.77 2.75 -20.98
CA LYS A 21 0.61 2.31 -21.22
C LYS A 21 1.61 2.87 -20.22
N ASP A 22 1.35 4.06 -19.66
CA ASP A 22 2.25 4.79 -18.77
C ASP A 22 1.88 4.64 -17.28
N ARG A 23 0.72 4.05 -16.97
CA ARG A 23 0.22 3.86 -15.59
C ARG A 23 1.21 3.14 -14.69
N ASP A 24 1.92 2.12 -15.18
CA ASP A 24 2.93 1.41 -14.37
C ASP A 24 4.11 2.33 -14.01
N ARG A 25 4.65 3.04 -15.01
CA ARG A 25 5.80 3.94 -14.85
C ARG A 25 5.45 5.11 -13.93
N ILE A 26 4.28 5.71 -14.10
CA ILE A 26 3.81 6.82 -13.29
C ILE A 26 3.51 6.36 -11.86
N SER A 27 2.90 5.18 -11.68
CA SER A 27 2.70 4.58 -10.35
C SER A 27 4.03 4.31 -9.64
N ALA A 28 4.99 3.67 -10.32
CA ALA A 28 6.32 3.40 -9.76
C ALA A 28 7.07 4.68 -9.40
N LYS A 29 7.00 5.73 -10.25
CA LYS A 29 7.56 7.04 -9.93
C LYS A 29 6.88 7.67 -8.70
N GLY A 30 5.56 7.56 -8.60
CA GLY A 30 4.77 8.05 -7.47
C GLY A 30 5.19 7.41 -6.15
N PHE A 31 5.27 6.08 -6.10
CA PHE A 31 5.76 5.35 -4.93
C PHE A 31 7.22 5.68 -4.61
N SER A 32 8.09 5.73 -5.63
CA SER A 32 9.51 6.07 -5.45
C SER A 32 9.71 7.45 -4.83
N LEU A 33 9.00 8.48 -5.30
CA LEU A 33 9.05 9.82 -4.72
C LEU A 33 8.50 9.84 -3.28
N GLY A 34 7.48 9.02 -3.00
CA GLY A 34 6.99 8.80 -1.64
C GLY A 34 8.08 8.24 -0.72
N TYR A 35 8.80 7.21 -1.17
CA TYR A 35 9.93 6.63 -0.43
C TYR A 35 11.08 7.60 -0.23
N ILE A 36 11.42 8.40 -1.24
CA ILE A 36 12.46 9.44 -1.10
C ILE A 36 12.04 10.46 -0.04
N GLY A 37 10.80 10.94 -0.11
CA GLY A 37 10.26 11.88 0.87
C GLY A 37 10.26 11.32 2.30
N SER A 38 9.88 10.05 2.47
CA SER A 38 9.88 9.40 3.79
C SER A 38 11.30 9.18 4.32
N VAL A 39 12.26 8.77 3.48
CA VAL A 39 13.67 8.64 3.89
C VAL A 39 14.25 9.97 4.33
N LEU A 40 14.02 11.05 3.56
CA LEU A 40 14.51 12.38 3.91
C LEU A 40 13.97 12.85 5.26
N MET A 41 12.66 12.74 5.47
CA MET A 41 12.04 13.12 6.74
C MET A 41 12.48 12.21 7.91
N GLN A 42 12.67 10.92 7.66
CA GLN A 42 13.19 9.98 8.65
C GLN A 42 14.62 10.35 9.07
N MET A 43 15.49 10.72 8.12
CA MET A 43 16.87 11.13 8.41
C MET A 43 16.92 12.44 9.19
N ILE A 44 16.08 13.41 8.86
CA ILE A 44 15.95 14.67 9.61
C ILE A 44 15.49 14.38 11.04
N GLY A 45 14.45 13.55 11.22
CA GLY A 45 13.95 13.17 12.54
C GLY A 45 15.00 12.41 13.36
N PHE A 46 15.71 11.47 12.74
CA PHE A 46 16.79 10.73 13.41
C PHE A 46 17.94 11.63 13.84
N ALA A 47 18.43 12.50 12.95
CA ALA A 47 19.47 13.46 13.27
C ALA A 47 19.03 14.37 14.43
N LEU A 48 17.78 14.84 14.40
CA LEU A 48 17.24 15.67 15.47
C LEU A 48 17.22 14.94 16.82
N VAL A 49 16.80 13.67 16.85
CA VAL A 49 16.78 12.86 18.09
C VAL A 49 18.18 12.57 18.61
N VAL A 50 19.14 12.24 17.74
CA VAL A 50 20.51 11.89 18.13
C VAL A 50 21.31 13.11 18.61
N PHE A 51 21.10 14.26 17.97
CA PHE A 51 21.85 15.48 18.29
C PHE A 51 21.09 16.44 19.21
N TRP A 52 19.89 16.07 19.68
CA TRP A 52 19.03 16.94 20.49
C TRP A 52 19.76 17.52 21.70
N ASP A 53 20.43 16.67 22.47
CA ASP A 53 21.13 17.06 23.70
C ASP A 53 22.34 17.97 23.44
N LYS A 54 22.78 18.10 22.19
CA LYS A 54 23.85 19.02 21.77
C LYS A 54 23.33 20.37 21.27
N ILE A 55 22.02 20.55 21.12
CA ILE A 55 21.43 21.81 20.67
C ILE A 55 21.27 22.72 21.90
N PRO A 56 22.02 23.83 21.97
CA PRO A 56 21.83 24.80 23.05
C PRO A 56 20.38 25.30 23.01
N PHE A 57 19.77 25.56 24.17
CA PHE A 57 18.40 26.08 24.34
C PHE A 57 17.21 25.10 24.24
N LEU A 58 17.42 23.84 23.88
CA LEU A 58 16.36 22.84 23.77
C LEU A 58 16.56 21.66 24.73
N THR A 59 16.51 21.93 26.04
CA THR A 59 16.67 20.91 27.07
C THR A 59 15.32 20.35 27.51
N GLY A 60 15.17 19.02 27.46
CA GLY A 60 14.04 18.30 28.04
C GLY A 60 13.67 17.03 27.27
N GLU A 61 13.28 15.99 28.02
CA GLU A 61 12.98 14.67 27.46
C GLU A 61 11.77 14.71 26.52
N GLY A 62 11.91 14.09 25.35
CA GLY A 62 10.82 13.93 24.38
C GLY A 62 10.49 15.14 23.51
N HIS A 63 11.14 16.30 23.71
CA HIS A 63 10.94 17.46 22.84
C HIS A 63 11.44 17.22 21.40
N ALA A 64 12.50 16.43 21.21
CA ALA A 64 12.99 16.04 19.90
C ALA A 64 11.92 15.35 19.05
N VAL A 65 11.18 14.42 19.67
CA VAL A 65 10.11 13.66 19.01
C VAL A 65 8.95 14.60 18.67
N ARG A 66 8.54 15.48 19.60
CA ARG A 66 7.47 16.46 19.37
C ARG A 66 7.81 17.44 18.24
N PHE A 67 9.05 17.91 18.19
CA PHE A 67 9.53 18.81 17.13
C PHE A 67 9.60 18.08 15.79
N THR A 68 10.05 16.82 15.78
CA THR A 68 9.99 15.96 14.58
C THR A 68 8.55 15.83 14.07
N PHE A 69 7.58 15.61 14.96
CA PHE A 69 6.16 15.58 14.59
C PHE A 69 5.68 16.89 13.93
N LEU A 70 6.06 18.04 14.49
CA LEU A 70 5.73 19.34 13.92
C LEU A 70 6.34 19.52 12.51
N LEU A 71 7.62 19.17 12.34
CA LEU A 71 8.31 19.22 11.05
C LEU A 71 7.63 18.36 9.98
N VAL A 72 7.20 17.14 10.35
CA VAL A 72 6.43 16.27 9.45
C VAL A 72 5.12 16.95 9.04
N GLY A 73 4.41 17.61 9.97
CA GLY A 73 3.21 18.38 9.65
C GLY A 73 3.47 19.50 8.64
N ILE A 74 4.53 20.29 8.86
CA ILE A 74 4.95 21.38 7.96
C ILE A 74 5.31 20.82 6.58
N TRP A 75 6.04 19.70 6.53
CA TRP A 75 6.40 19.02 5.28
C TRP A 75 5.16 18.66 4.47
N TRP A 76 4.17 18.02 5.11
CA TRP A 76 2.91 17.67 4.47
C TRP A 76 2.15 18.90 3.96
N VAL A 77 2.04 19.95 4.77
CA VAL A 77 1.36 21.20 4.36
C VAL A 77 2.07 21.87 3.18
N GLY A 78 3.40 21.90 3.18
CA GLY A 78 4.21 22.47 2.11
C GLY A 78 4.05 21.73 0.79
N PHE A 79 4.18 20.40 0.80
CA PHE A 79 4.03 19.59 -0.42
C PHE A 79 2.58 19.52 -0.93
N ALA A 80 1.59 19.62 -0.05
CA ALA A 80 0.17 19.66 -0.45
C ALA A 80 -0.16 20.87 -1.34
N GLN A 81 0.56 21.99 -1.22
CA GLN A 81 0.35 23.16 -2.07
C GLN A 81 0.61 22.88 -3.55
N ILE A 82 1.58 22.00 -3.85
CA ILE A 82 1.89 21.61 -5.23
C ILE A 82 0.70 20.88 -5.84
N THR A 83 0.12 19.93 -5.10
CA THR A 83 -1.07 19.19 -5.55
C THR A 83 -2.27 20.11 -5.73
N PHE A 84 -2.54 21.03 -4.79
CA PHE A 84 -3.67 21.96 -4.91
C PHE A 84 -3.55 22.93 -6.09
N ARG A 85 -2.33 23.30 -6.49
CA ARG A 85 -2.09 24.21 -7.62
C ARG A 85 -2.07 23.52 -8.98
N ARG A 86 -1.58 22.27 -9.05
CA ARG A 86 -1.27 21.61 -10.33
C ARG A 86 -2.22 20.47 -10.70
N LEU A 87 -2.92 19.86 -9.74
CA LEU A 87 -3.83 18.79 -10.10
C LEU A 87 -5.02 19.35 -10.88
N PRO A 88 -5.45 18.66 -11.95
CA PRO A 88 -6.65 19.05 -12.68
C PRO A 88 -7.84 19.05 -11.72
N ARG A 89 -8.79 19.96 -11.95
CA ARG A 89 -10.05 19.96 -11.20
C ARG A 89 -10.72 18.61 -11.46
N PHE A 90 -10.90 17.82 -10.41
CA PHE A 90 -11.64 16.56 -10.48
C PHE A 90 -12.97 16.86 -11.18
N HIS A 91 -13.27 16.15 -12.27
CA HIS A 91 -14.63 16.13 -12.78
C HIS A 91 -15.42 15.34 -11.75
N THR A 92 -15.98 16.04 -10.77
CA THR A 92 -16.92 15.46 -9.82
C THR A 92 -17.95 14.74 -10.66
N SER A 93 -17.93 13.41 -10.64
CA SER A 93 -19.11 12.62 -10.96
C SER A 93 -20.24 13.29 -10.23
N GLN A 94 -21.17 13.82 -11.00
CA GLN A 94 -22.27 14.58 -10.46
C GLN A 94 -22.84 13.79 -9.28
N LEU A 95 -22.73 14.36 -8.08
CA LEU A 95 -23.71 14.16 -7.01
C LEU A 95 -25.08 14.75 -7.43
N ASN A 96 -25.38 14.82 -8.74
CA ASN A 96 -26.73 14.96 -9.25
C ASN A 96 -27.30 13.55 -9.23
N GLY A 97 -27.78 13.16 -8.06
CA GLY A 97 -28.96 12.33 -8.03
C GLY A 97 -30.03 13.04 -8.83
N ASN A 98 -30.31 12.51 -10.02
CA ASN A 98 -31.53 12.70 -10.80
C ASN A 98 -31.85 14.12 -11.28
N GLY A 99 -32.35 14.20 -12.51
CA GLY A 99 -33.35 15.23 -12.80
C GLY A 99 -34.51 15.06 -11.82
N THR A 100 -34.76 16.09 -11.02
CA THR A 100 -36.08 16.42 -10.49
C THR A 100 -36.06 17.92 -10.33
N ASN A 101 -36.84 18.62 -11.13
CA ASN A 101 -38.15 19.08 -10.67
C ASN A 101 -38.03 19.76 -9.31
N ASN A 102 -38.24 21.08 -9.33
CA ASN A 102 -38.89 21.82 -8.26
C ASN A 102 -39.83 20.91 -7.48
N ASN A 103 -39.46 20.60 -6.26
CA ASN A 103 -40.32 20.80 -5.10
C ASN A 103 -39.53 20.35 -3.86
N GLY A 104 -39.34 21.32 -2.97
CA GLY A 104 -38.60 21.13 -1.74
C GLY A 104 -39.18 19.99 -0.93
N HIS A 105 -38.31 19.10 -0.49
CA HIS A 105 -38.43 18.40 0.78
C HIS A 105 -37.02 18.13 1.28
N ASN A 106 -36.75 18.66 2.49
CA ASN A 106 -35.59 18.35 3.31
C ASN A 106 -35.35 16.84 3.33
N ASN A 107 -34.36 16.37 2.58
CA ASN A 107 -33.68 15.13 2.89
C ASN A 107 -32.22 15.51 3.11
N GLY A 108 -31.87 15.77 4.37
CA GLY A 108 -30.50 15.65 4.83
C GLY A 108 -30.05 14.22 4.57
N VAL A 109 -29.60 13.94 3.35
CA VAL A 109 -29.01 12.66 3.00
C VAL A 109 -27.75 12.58 3.83
N ASN A 110 -27.83 11.82 4.93
CA ASN A 110 -26.71 11.53 5.81
C ASN A 110 -25.48 11.26 4.95
N PHE A 111 -24.54 12.22 4.94
CA PHE A 111 -23.35 12.19 4.08
C PHE A 111 -22.57 10.87 4.25
N LEU A 112 -22.62 10.30 5.46
CA LEU A 112 -22.11 8.97 5.78
C LEU A 112 -22.84 7.82 5.04
N VAL A 113 -24.18 7.85 4.97
CA VAL A 113 -24.99 6.83 4.28
C VAL A 113 -24.78 6.89 2.76
N GLY A 114 -24.52 8.08 2.21
CA GLY A 114 -24.17 8.27 0.80
C GLY A 114 -22.89 7.52 0.39
N GLY A 115 -21.82 7.65 1.19
CA GLY A 115 -20.55 6.98 0.92
C GLY A 115 -20.63 5.44 0.95
N PHE A 116 -21.32 4.87 1.95
CA PHE A 116 -21.55 3.42 2.02
C PHE A 116 -22.41 2.90 0.87
N ARG A 117 -23.41 3.69 0.43
CA ARG A 117 -24.23 3.33 -0.72
C ARG A 117 -23.43 3.27 -2.01
N GLU A 118 -22.52 4.23 -2.25
CA GLU A 118 -21.64 4.22 -3.41
C GLU A 118 -20.64 3.06 -3.39
N LEU A 119 -20.03 2.77 -2.24
CA LEU A 119 -19.17 1.59 -2.07
C LEU A 119 -19.93 0.29 -2.37
N ARG A 120 -21.19 0.18 -1.92
CA ARG A 120 -22.03 -0.98 -2.21
C ARG A 120 -22.34 -1.11 -3.70
N LYS A 121 -22.63 0.00 -4.40
CA LYS A 121 -22.86 -0.01 -5.85
C LYS A 121 -21.62 -0.49 -6.60
N VAL A 122 -20.46 0.07 -6.28
CA VAL A 122 -19.17 -0.31 -6.88
C VAL A 122 -18.84 -1.78 -6.60
N PHE A 123 -19.10 -2.26 -5.38
CA PHE A 123 -18.92 -3.68 -5.05
C PHE A 123 -19.72 -4.60 -5.97
N TRP A 124 -20.99 -4.27 -6.22
CA TRP A 124 -21.81 -5.05 -7.15
C TRP A 124 -21.26 -5.00 -8.58
N GLN A 125 -20.83 -3.83 -9.06
CA GLN A 125 -20.22 -3.70 -10.40
C GLN A 125 -18.93 -4.53 -10.51
N LEU A 126 -18.05 -4.47 -9.51
CA LEU A 126 -16.79 -5.21 -9.47
C LEU A 126 -17.00 -6.72 -9.49
N ILE A 127 -18.03 -7.23 -8.79
CA ILE A 127 -18.33 -8.66 -8.76
C ILE A 127 -18.80 -9.19 -10.11
N GLN A 128 -19.46 -8.36 -10.93
CA GLN A 128 -19.88 -8.74 -12.28
C GLN A 128 -18.69 -8.86 -13.26
N MET A 129 -17.56 -8.24 -12.94
CA MET A 129 -16.35 -8.26 -13.75
C MET A 129 -15.41 -9.39 -13.29
N PRO A 130 -15.31 -10.50 -14.02
CA PRO A 130 -14.69 -11.73 -13.50
C PRO A 130 -13.17 -11.60 -13.28
N VAL A 131 -12.46 -10.79 -14.08
CA VAL A 131 -11.01 -10.58 -13.91
C VAL A 131 -10.71 -9.70 -12.69
N ILE A 132 -11.37 -8.55 -12.56
CA ILE A 132 -11.13 -7.63 -11.44
C ILE A 132 -11.58 -8.22 -10.10
N LYS A 133 -12.68 -8.98 -10.07
CA LYS A 133 -13.12 -9.71 -8.87
C LYS A 133 -12.03 -10.66 -8.36
N ARG A 134 -11.44 -11.47 -9.25
CA ARG A 134 -10.38 -12.42 -8.89
C ARG A 134 -9.11 -11.70 -8.46
N PHE A 135 -8.76 -10.61 -9.15
CA PHE A 135 -7.64 -9.76 -8.77
C PHE A 135 -7.84 -9.12 -7.39
N LEU A 136 -9.02 -8.57 -7.08
CA LEU A 136 -9.30 -7.95 -5.79
C LEU A 136 -9.27 -8.95 -4.64
N LEU A 137 -9.81 -10.16 -4.85
CA LEU A 137 -9.70 -11.24 -3.87
C LEU A 137 -8.24 -11.62 -3.65
N ALA A 138 -7.46 -11.75 -4.72
CA ALA A 138 -6.03 -11.99 -4.60
C ALA A 138 -5.30 -10.88 -3.84
N PHE A 139 -5.55 -9.63 -4.23
CA PHE A 139 -5.03 -8.41 -3.61
C PHE A 139 -5.29 -8.40 -2.12
N PHE A 140 -6.52 -8.67 -1.71
CA PHE A 140 -6.89 -8.72 -0.31
C PHE A 140 -5.99 -9.67 0.50
N PHE A 141 -5.77 -10.90 0.02
CA PHE A 141 -4.96 -11.89 0.73
C PHE A 141 -3.46 -11.61 0.67
N TYR A 142 -2.87 -11.32 -0.49
CA TYR A 142 -1.43 -11.05 -0.49
C TYR A 142 -1.09 -9.72 0.21
N ASN A 143 -1.96 -8.71 0.11
CA ASN A 143 -1.74 -7.43 0.77
C ASN A 143 -1.87 -7.56 2.29
N MET A 144 -2.75 -8.44 2.78
CA MET A 144 -2.78 -8.86 4.19
C MET A 144 -1.38 -9.33 4.64
N GLY A 145 -0.79 -10.29 3.91
CA GLY A 145 0.56 -10.78 4.20
C GLY A 145 1.62 -9.68 4.18
N VAL A 146 1.69 -8.89 3.10
CA VAL A 146 2.69 -7.82 2.95
C VAL A 146 2.61 -6.80 4.08
N GLN A 147 1.43 -6.28 4.37
CA GLN A 147 1.26 -5.23 5.36
C GLN A 147 1.52 -5.74 6.78
N THR A 148 1.12 -6.97 7.07
CA THR A 148 1.44 -7.60 8.36
C THR A 148 2.94 -7.78 8.54
N VAL A 149 3.68 -8.25 7.52
CA VAL A 149 5.15 -8.30 7.60
C VAL A 149 5.73 -6.90 7.84
N MET A 150 5.27 -5.89 7.10
CA MET A 150 5.78 -4.53 7.24
C MET A 150 5.60 -3.96 8.64
N LEU A 151 4.43 -4.18 9.26
CA LEU A 151 4.12 -3.68 10.60
C LEU A 151 4.79 -4.53 11.71
N ALA A 152 4.96 -5.83 11.48
CA ALA A 152 5.55 -6.74 12.45
C ALA A 152 7.09 -6.77 12.41
N ALA A 153 7.73 -6.34 11.32
CA ALA A 153 9.17 -6.50 11.10
C ALA A 153 10.03 -5.84 12.19
N THR A 154 9.69 -4.62 12.60
CA THR A 154 10.44 -3.90 13.64
C THR A 154 10.28 -4.56 15.02
N ASN A 155 9.06 -5.02 15.33
CA ASN A 155 8.75 -5.78 16.54
C ASN A 155 9.48 -7.13 16.56
N PHE A 156 9.61 -7.80 15.41
CA PHE A 156 10.39 -9.02 15.30
C PHE A 156 11.88 -8.76 15.56
N GLY A 157 12.44 -7.72 14.92
CA GLY A 157 13.83 -7.35 15.12
C GLY A 157 14.16 -6.96 16.57
N SER A 158 13.26 -6.26 17.26
CA SER A 158 13.45 -5.87 18.66
C SER A 158 13.20 -7.03 19.63
N LYS A 159 12.08 -7.75 19.53
CA LYS A 159 11.70 -8.79 20.50
C LYS A 159 12.43 -10.11 20.31
N VAL A 160 12.58 -10.56 19.05
CA VAL A 160 13.13 -11.89 18.76
C VAL A 160 14.65 -11.85 18.62
N LEU A 161 15.17 -10.85 17.91
CA LEU A 161 16.61 -10.72 17.66
C LEU A 161 17.33 -9.79 18.64
N LYS A 162 16.59 -9.10 19.53
CA LYS A 162 17.14 -8.16 20.52
C LYS A 162 18.03 -7.08 19.89
N LEU A 163 17.67 -6.63 18.68
CA LEU A 163 18.45 -5.62 17.96
C LEU A 163 18.28 -4.23 18.61
N PRO A 164 19.36 -3.44 18.71
CA PRO A 164 19.28 -2.05 19.14
C PRO A 164 18.38 -1.21 18.22
N SER A 165 17.72 -0.19 18.77
CA SER A 165 16.85 0.72 18.02
C SER A 165 17.55 1.36 16.80
N THR A 166 18.83 1.69 16.93
CA THR A 166 19.66 2.20 15.83
C THR A 166 19.68 1.26 14.63
N ASN A 167 19.86 -0.05 14.88
CA ASN A 167 19.91 -1.06 13.83
C ASN A 167 18.55 -1.21 13.13
N LEU A 168 17.45 -1.10 13.88
CA LEU A 168 16.10 -1.13 13.34
C LEU A 168 15.82 0.08 12.44
N ILE A 169 16.21 1.29 12.88
CA ILE A 169 16.05 2.52 12.10
C ILE A 169 16.85 2.45 10.80
N ILE A 170 18.12 2.02 10.86
CA ILE A 170 18.96 1.81 9.68
C ILE A 170 18.29 0.82 8.72
N THR A 171 17.73 -0.26 9.25
CA THR A 171 17.02 -1.26 8.42
C THR A 171 15.80 -0.67 7.73
N VAL A 172 14.97 0.10 8.45
CA VAL A 172 13.77 0.73 7.88
C VAL A 172 14.14 1.72 6.78
N VAL A 173 15.23 2.46 6.92
CA VAL A 173 15.76 3.34 5.86
C VAL A 173 16.24 2.52 4.67
N LEU A 174 16.99 1.45 4.92
CA LEU A 174 17.49 0.55 3.88
C LEU A 174 16.36 -0.06 3.05
N ILE A 175 15.29 -0.55 3.70
CA ILE A 175 14.10 -1.09 3.02
C ILE A 175 13.52 -0.08 2.03
N GLN A 176 13.37 1.18 2.46
CA GLN A 176 12.80 2.23 1.61
C GLN A 176 13.69 2.58 0.42
N LEU A 177 15.01 2.66 0.62
CA LEU A 177 15.96 2.90 -0.47
C LEU A 177 15.93 1.78 -1.51
N VAL A 178 15.92 0.52 -1.06
CA VAL A 178 15.82 -0.63 -1.96
C VAL A 178 14.44 -0.70 -2.61
N ALA A 179 13.38 -0.28 -1.93
CA ALA A 179 12.02 -0.23 -2.49
C ALA A 179 11.88 0.73 -3.67
N ILE A 180 12.66 1.82 -3.71
CA ILE A 180 12.74 2.68 -4.90
C ILE A 180 13.25 1.88 -6.10
N ALA A 181 14.36 1.18 -5.94
CA ALA A 181 14.91 0.32 -7.00
C ALA A 181 13.93 -0.80 -7.40
N GLY A 182 13.30 -1.43 -6.41
CA GLY A 182 12.27 -2.45 -6.59
C GLY A 182 11.06 -1.99 -7.41
N ALA A 183 10.56 -0.77 -7.12
CA ALA A 183 9.43 -0.20 -7.86
C ALA A 183 9.77 0.00 -9.35
N PHE A 184 10.94 0.56 -9.66
CA PHE A 184 11.38 0.74 -11.04
C PHE A 184 11.66 -0.58 -11.75
N MET A 185 12.33 -1.53 -11.08
CA MET A 185 12.62 -2.84 -11.62
C MET A 185 11.33 -3.57 -12.02
N MET A 186 10.36 -3.64 -11.11
CA MET A 186 9.11 -4.36 -11.33
C MET A 186 8.21 -3.67 -12.36
N SER A 187 8.22 -2.33 -12.43
CA SER A 187 7.56 -1.58 -13.51
C SER A 187 8.20 -1.85 -14.88
N GLY A 188 9.52 -2.05 -14.93
CA GLY A 188 10.21 -2.45 -16.16
C GLY A 188 9.81 -3.86 -16.60
N LEU A 189 9.78 -4.81 -15.65
CA LEU A 189 9.37 -6.19 -15.90
C LEU A 189 7.90 -6.28 -16.33
N SER A 190 6.99 -5.48 -15.75
CA SER A 190 5.57 -5.51 -16.12
C SER A 190 5.31 -5.05 -17.54
N ARG A 191 6.17 -4.18 -18.09
CA ARG A 191 6.08 -3.77 -19.49
C ARG A 191 6.36 -4.93 -20.46
N LYS A 192 7.27 -5.84 -20.08
CA LYS A 192 7.65 -7.00 -20.91
C LYS A 192 6.73 -8.20 -20.70
N TYR A 193 6.40 -8.53 -19.46
CA TYR A 193 5.68 -9.76 -19.11
C TYR A 193 4.20 -9.54 -18.75
N GLY A 194 3.76 -8.29 -18.59
CA GLY A 194 2.43 -7.94 -18.08
C GLY A 194 2.39 -7.88 -16.54
N ASN A 195 1.37 -7.20 -16.00
CA ASN A 195 1.33 -6.96 -14.56
C ASN A 195 1.01 -8.22 -13.73
N LEU A 196 0.03 -9.03 -14.15
CA LEU A 196 -0.39 -10.22 -13.37
C LEU A 196 0.73 -11.27 -13.24
N PRO A 197 1.48 -11.64 -14.30
CA PRO A 197 2.60 -12.57 -14.16
C PRO A 197 3.71 -12.07 -13.24
N VAL A 198 4.04 -10.77 -13.31
CA VAL A 198 5.05 -10.16 -12.42
C VAL A 198 4.57 -10.16 -10.97
N LEU A 199 3.29 -9.83 -10.72
CA LEU A 199 2.72 -9.92 -9.38
C LEU A 199 2.74 -11.35 -8.83
N ILE A 200 2.48 -12.37 -9.65
CA ILE A 200 2.58 -13.78 -9.23
C ILE A 200 4.01 -14.10 -8.80
N ALA A 201 5.01 -13.73 -9.60
CA ALA A 201 6.42 -13.95 -9.27
C ALA A 201 6.82 -13.25 -7.96
N VAL A 202 6.34 -12.02 -7.76
CA VAL A 202 6.55 -11.25 -6.53
C VAL A 202 5.91 -11.94 -5.32
N VAL A 203 4.69 -12.46 -5.44
CA VAL A 203 4.02 -13.19 -4.35
C VAL A 203 4.75 -14.49 -4.02
N VAL A 204 5.26 -15.22 -5.02
CA VAL A 204 6.09 -16.41 -4.79
C VAL A 204 7.38 -16.04 -4.04
N PHE A 205 8.00 -14.90 -4.39
CA PHE A 205 9.17 -14.42 -3.68
C PHE A 205 8.87 -14.06 -2.22
N TRP A 206 7.69 -13.49 -1.94
CA TRP A 206 7.21 -13.23 -0.57
C TRP A 206 7.06 -14.51 0.27
N ILE A 207 6.62 -15.62 -0.34
CA ILE A 207 6.59 -16.92 0.35
C ILE A 207 8.01 -17.33 0.78
N GLY A 208 9.01 -17.14 -0.09
CA GLY A 208 10.42 -17.37 0.25
C GLY A 208 10.92 -16.48 1.39
N ILE A 209 10.50 -15.21 1.42
CA ILE A 209 10.81 -14.28 2.51
C ILE A 209 10.22 -14.77 3.84
N CYS A 210 8.98 -15.28 3.86
CA CYS A 210 8.40 -15.85 5.08
C CYS A 210 9.21 -17.04 5.61
N VAL A 211 9.63 -17.94 4.72
CA VAL A 211 10.47 -19.08 5.08
C VAL A 211 11.83 -18.61 5.62
N ALA A 212 12.48 -17.67 4.94
CA ALA A 212 13.75 -17.10 5.40
C ALA A 212 13.62 -16.37 6.75
N GLY A 213 12.52 -15.65 6.96
CA GLY A 213 12.20 -14.99 8.22
C GLY A 213 12.06 -15.96 9.39
N TYR A 214 11.53 -17.17 9.14
CA TYR A 214 11.46 -18.23 10.15
C TYR A 214 12.83 -18.67 10.66
N TYR A 215 13.83 -18.78 9.77
CA TYR A 215 15.20 -19.21 10.10
C TYR A 215 16.14 -18.07 10.50
N MET A 216 15.64 -16.85 10.64
CA MET A 216 16.45 -15.68 10.92
C MET A 216 17.01 -15.70 12.35
N GLN A 217 18.33 -15.68 12.54
CA GLN A 217 18.96 -15.78 13.87
C GLN A 217 19.89 -14.61 14.19
N THR A 218 20.40 -13.91 13.18
CA THR A 218 21.43 -12.88 13.35
C THR A 218 20.98 -11.55 12.77
N ALA A 219 21.65 -10.46 13.18
CA ALA A 219 21.45 -9.13 12.60
C ALA A 219 21.71 -9.11 11.09
N MET A 220 22.70 -9.89 10.61
CA MET A 220 23.01 -9.98 9.19
C MET A 220 21.86 -10.59 8.38
N HIS A 221 21.21 -11.63 8.92
CA HIS A 221 20.01 -12.20 8.29
C HIS A 221 18.89 -11.17 8.20
N PHE A 222 18.73 -10.34 9.24
CA PHE A 222 17.74 -9.25 9.24
C PHE A 222 18.00 -8.22 8.15
N TYR A 223 19.26 -7.78 7.97
CA TYR A 223 19.61 -6.84 6.91
C TYR A 223 19.44 -7.42 5.50
N LEU A 224 19.86 -8.67 5.28
CA LEU A 224 19.67 -9.34 3.99
C LEU A 224 18.19 -9.49 3.65
N LEU A 225 17.37 -9.90 4.64
CA LEU A 225 15.94 -10.04 4.45
C LEU A 225 15.29 -8.68 4.21
N ALA A 226 15.75 -7.61 4.85
CA ALA A 226 15.28 -6.26 4.63
C ALA A 226 15.54 -5.76 3.20
N VAL A 227 16.70 -6.08 2.62
CA VAL A 227 16.98 -5.79 1.20
C VAL A 227 16.00 -6.56 0.30
N ALA A 228 15.82 -7.86 0.57
CA ALA A 228 14.89 -8.70 -0.19
C ALA A 228 13.45 -8.16 -0.12
N VAL A 229 12.98 -7.82 1.08
CA VAL A 229 11.67 -7.22 1.36
C VAL A 229 11.53 -5.89 0.65
N GLY A 230 12.50 -4.98 0.76
CA GLY A 230 12.45 -3.67 0.10
C GLY A 230 12.25 -3.82 -1.40
N LEU A 231 13.02 -4.70 -2.04
CA LEU A 231 12.97 -4.93 -3.49
C LEU A 231 11.56 -5.36 -3.95
N VAL A 232 10.93 -6.29 -3.24
CA VAL A 232 9.58 -6.75 -3.61
C VAL A 232 8.47 -5.82 -3.14
N MET A 233 8.67 -5.10 -2.04
CA MET A 233 7.68 -4.20 -1.44
C MET A 233 7.38 -3.01 -2.36
N GLY A 234 8.42 -2.34 -2.89
CA GLY A 234 8.21 -1.24 -3.83
C GLY A 234 7.52 -1.69 -5.13
N GLY A 235 7.84 -2.90 -5.58
CA GLY A 235 7.24 -3.50 -6.77
C GLY A 235 5.78 -3.88 -6.58
N ILE A 236 5.44 -4.59 -5.50
CA ILE A 236 4.07 -5.07 -5.29
C ILE A 236 3.10 -3.91 -5.09
N GLN A 237 3.50 -2.86 -4.37
CA GLN A 237 2.62 -1.71 -4.11
C GLN A 237 2.33 -0.90 -5.38
N SER A 238 3.38 -0.59 -6.14
CA SER A 238 3.24 0.18 -7.39
C SER A 238 2.48 -0.59 -8.46
N LEU A 239 2.77 -1.89 -8.62
CA LEU A 239 2.08 -2.75 -9.59
C LEU A 239 0.65 -3.08 -9.19
N SER A 240 0.34 -3.30 -7.92
CA SER A 240 -1.04 -3.59 -7.49
C SER A 240 -1.96 -2.42 -7.86
N ARG A 241 -1.52 -1.19 -7.55
CA ARG A 241 -2.25 0.04 -7.89
C ARG A 241 -2.43 0.20 -9.40
N SER A 242 -1.37 0.04 -10.19
CA SER A 242 -1.46 0.22 -11.63
C SER A 242 -2.26 -0.90 -12.31
N THR A 243 -2.17 -2.13 -11.80
CA THR A 243 -2.97 -3.27 -12.27
C THR A 243 -4.45 -3.03 -12.03
N TYR A 244 -4.81 -2.59 -10.82
CA TYR A 244 -6.19 -2.23 -10.52
C TYR A 244 -6.70 -1.14 -11.46
N ALA A 245 -5.91 -0.08 -11.66
CA ALA A 245 -6.26 1.01 -12.57
C ALA A 245 -6.48 0.54 -14.02
N LYS A 246 -5.70 -0.43 -14.52
CA LYS A 246 -5.84 -1.01 -15.87
C LYS A 246 -7.05 -1.94 -16.00
N LEU A 247 -7.43 -2.64 -14.92
CA LEU A 247 -8.57 -3.57 -14.92
C LEU A 247 -9.92 -2.87 -14.71
N MET A 248 -9.91 -1.65 -14.17
CA MET A 248 -11.11 -0.86 -13.96
C MET A 248 -11.81 -0.53 -15.30
N PRO A 249 -13.15 -0.49 -15.32
CA PRO A 249 -13.89 -0.04 -16.49
C PRO A 249 -13.64 1.46 -16.73
N LEU A 250 -13.84 1.91 -17.97
CA LEU A 250 -13.87 3.34 -18.28
C LEU A 250 -15.08 3.96 -17.56
N THR A 251 -14.83 4.68 -16.48
CA THR A 251 -15.85 5.32 -15.65
C THR A 251 -15.39 6.70 -15.21
N LYS A 252 -16.36 7.58 -14.92
CA LYS A 252 -16.10 8.87 -14.25
C LYS A 252 -15.95 8.69 -12.73
N ASP A 253 -16.43 7.58 -12.17
CA ASP A 253 -16.43 7.29 -10.73
C ASP A 253 -15.12 6.65 -10.23
N THR A 254 -13.97 7.12 -10.74
CA THR A 254 -12.64 6.58 -10.38
C THR A 254 -12.41 6.60 -8.86
N ALA A 255 -12.85 7.66 -8.18
CA ALA A 255 -12.75 7.81 -6.74
C ALA A 255 -13.51 6.71 -5.98
N SER A 256 -14.72 6.34 -6.40
CA SER A 256 -15.52 5.29 -5.74
C SER A 256 -14.88 3.91 -5.91
N PHE A 257 -14.31 3.62 -7.08
CA PHE A 257 -13.55 2.39 -7.33
C PHE A 257 -12.28 2.31 -6.47
N PHE A 258 -11.50 3.39 -6.38
CA PHE A 258 -10.32 3.41 -5.53
C PHE A 258 -10.65 3.47 -4.04
N SER A 259 -11.81 4.01 -3.65
CA SER A 259 -12.31 3.93 -2.28
C SER A 259 -12.53 2.47 -1.87
N PHE A 260 -13.13 1.66 -2.74
CA PHE A 260 -13.31 0.22 -2.45
C PHE A 260 -11.96 -0.50 -2.33
N TYR A 261 -11.02 -0.21 -3.23
CA TYR A 261 -9.67 -0.77 -3.19
C TYR A 261 -8.93 -0.42 -1.88
N ASP A 262 -8.96 0.84 -1.45
CA ASP A 262 -8.31 1.28 -0.21
C ASP A 262 -8.98 0.69 1.03
N VAL A 263 -10.32 0.65 1.08
CA VAL A 263 -11.06 -0.01 2.18
C VAL A 263 -10.70 -1.50 2.26
N SER A 264 -10.62 -2.20 1.12
CA SER A 264 -10.21 -3.60 1.06
C SER A 264 -8.79 -3.79 1.63
N GLU A 265 -7.86 -2.89 1.27
CA GLU A 265 -6.51 -2.86 1.85
C GLU A 265 -6.54 -2.67 3.37
N LYS A 266 -7.30 -1.71 3.92
CA LYS A 266 -7.30 -1.48 5.37
C LYS A 266 -7.93 -2.61 6.15
N VAL A 267 -9.01 -3.21 5.63
CA VAL A 267 -9.62 -4.40 6.24
C VAL A 267 -8.62 -5.56 6.24
N ALA A 268 -7.86 -5.75 5.16
CA ALA A 268 -6.79 -6.74 5.11
C ALA A 268 -5.71 -6.48 6.17
N ILE A 269 -5.27 -5.23 6.36
CA ILE A 269 -4.29 -4.87 7.41
C ILE A 269 -4.78 -5.28 8.80
N VAL A 270 -6.03 -4.94 9.13
CA VAL A 270 -6.61 -5.23 10.46
C VAL A 270 -6.68 -6.75 10.68
N ILE A 271 -7.25 -7.50 9.73
CA ILE A 271 -7.39 -8.96 9.85
C ILE A 271 -6.03 -9.63 9.91
N GLY A 272 -5.07 -9.19 9.09
CA GLY A 272 -3.72 -9.73 9.08
C GLY A 272 -3.00 -9.52 10.40
N LEU A 273 -3.08 -8.31 10.97
CA LEU A 273 -2.45 -8.00 12.25
C LEU A 273 -3.10 -8.75 13.42
N VAL A 274 -4.43 -8.85 13.44
CA VAL A 274 -5.17 -9.65 14.44
C VAL A 274 -4.77 -11.11 14.34
N THR A 275 -4.75 -11.69 13.14
CA THR A 275 -4.37 -13.10 12.95
C THR A 275 -2.92 -13.34 13.38
N PHE A 276 -2.01 -12.45 13.02
CA PHE A 276 -0.61 -12.54 13.41
C PHE A 276 -0.41 -12.47 14.93
N GLY A 277 -1.09 -11.53 15.60
CA GLY A 277 -1.05 -11.37 17.04
C GLY A 277 -1.64 -12.59 17.78
N LEU A 278 -2.78 -13.10 17.32
CA LEU A 278 -3.40 -14.31 17.88
C LEU A 278 -2.48 -15.53 17.75
N ILE A 279 -1.80 -15.69 16.61
CA ILE A 279 -0.85 -16.79 16.44
C ILE A 279 0.38 -16.59 17.34
N GLU A 280 0.85 -15.36 17.53
CA GLU A 280 1.95 -15.06 18.45
C GLU A 280 1.57 -15.43 19.89
N GLU A 281 0.36 -15.08 20.32
CA GLU A 281 -0.18 -15.38 21.64
C GLU A 281 -0.40 -16.88 21.87
N LEU A 282 -1.01 -17.58 20.91
CA LEU A 282 -1.31 -19.00 21.03
C LEU A 282 -0.07 -19.89 20.92
N THR A 283 0.88 -19.54 20.05
CA THR A 283 2.09 -20.36 19.83
C THR A 283 3.27 -19.94 20.69
N GLY A 284 3.20 -18.77 21.33
CA GLY A 284 4.31 -18.16 22.07
C GLY A 284 5.51 -17.76 21.19
N SER A 285 5.40 -17.85 19.86
CA SER A 285 6.52 -17.64 18.93
C SER A 285 6.12 -16.77 17.76
N MET A 286 6.70 -15.58 17.70
CA MET A 286 6.55 -14.65 16.59
C MET A 286 7.06 -15.23 15.25
N ARG A 287 7.96 -16.23 15.29
CA ARG A 287 8.43 -16.94 14.08
C ARG A 287 7.31 -17.74 13.43
N ASN A 288 6.48 -18.41 14.23
CA ASN A 288 5.34 -19.17 13.71
C ASN A 288 4.29 -18.23 13.10
N SER A 289 4.11 -17.04 13.68
CA SER A 289 3.26 -16.00 13.10
C SER A 289 3.76 -15.56 11.73
N VAL A 290 5.08 -15.34 11.55
CA VAL A 290 5.66 -15.01 10.23
C VAL A 290 5.42 -16.13 9.22
N LEU A 291 5.59 -17.39 9.62
CA LEU A 291 5.39 -18.54 8.74
C LEU A 291 3.91 -18.69 8.31
N SER A 292 2.97 -18.43 9.21
CA SER A 292 1.53 -18.50 8.91
C SER A 292 1.08 -17.54 7.81
N LEU A 293 1.78 -16.42 7.62
CA LEU A 293 1.49 -15.46 6.54
C LEU A 293 1.67 -16.10 5.14
N MET A 294 2.42 -17.19 5.02
CA MET A 294 2.50 -17.97 3.78
C MET A 294 1.12 -18.41 3.29
N VAL A 295 0.19 -18.73 4.20
CA VAL A 295 -1.17 -19.12 3.81
C VAL A 295 -1.86 -17.99 3.05
N PHE A 296 -1.71 -16.75 3.51
CA PHE A 296 -2.26 -15.58 2.82
C PHE A 296 -1.61 -15.36 1.46
N PHE A 297 -0.29 -15.51 1.36
CA PHE A 297 0.42 -15.41 0.08
C PHE A 297 0.04 -16.54 -0.89
N LEU A 298 -0.17 -17.77 -0.41
CA LEU A 298 -0.60 -18.89 -1.23
C LEU A 298 -2.00 -18.65 -1.80
N ILE A 299 -2.96 -18.25 -0.97
CA ILE A 299 -4.32 -17.92 -1.40
C ILE A 299 -4.30 -16.74 -2.39
N GLY A 300 -3.53 -15.69 -2.09
CA GLY A 300 -3.34 -14.55 -2.97
C GLY A 300 -2.74 -14.94 -4.33
N GLY A 301 -1.71 -15.79 -4.32
CA GLY A 301 -1.06 -16.30 -5.53
C GLY A 301 -1.99 -17.14 -6.39
N MET A 302 -2.75 -18.07 -5.78
CA MET A 302 -3.79 -18.84 -6.49
C MET A 302 -4.85 -17.93 -7.12
N GLY A 303 -5.26 -16.88 -6.39
CA GLY A 303 -6.18 -15.86 -6.91
C GLY A 303 -5.62 -15.11 -8.12
N LEU A 304 -4.34 -14.74 -8.09
CA LEU A 304 -3.67 -14.07 -9.22
C LEU A 304 -3.56 -14.99 -10.44
N VAL A 305 -3.20 -16.26 -10.26
CA VAL A 305 -3.17 -17.26 -11.35
C VAL A 305 -4.56 -17.42 -11.97
N SER A 306 -5.59 -17.49 -11.13
CA SER A 306 -6.99 -17.56 -11.57
C SER A 306 -7.42 -16.31 -12.34
N ALA A 307 -6.97 -15.12 -11.93
CA ALA A 307 -7.22 -13.86 -12.64
C ALA A 307 -6.53 -13.84 -14.01
N LEU A 308 -5.26 -14.27 -14.07
CA LEU A 308 -4.48 -14.35 -15.31
C LEU A 308 -5.11 -15.32 -16.32
N TYR A 309 -5.51 -16.51 -15.85
CA TYR A 309 -6.19 -17.48 -16.69
C TYR A 309 -7.47 -16.91 -17.30
N ARG A 310 -8.28 -16.20 -16.49
CA ARG A 310 -9.52 -15.58 -16.97
C ARG A 310 -9.24 -14.46 -17.98
N GLN A 311 -8.26 -13.61 -17.70
CA GLN A 311 -7.87 -12.53 -18.61
C GLN A 311 -7.42 -13.08 -19.97
N ASN A 312 -6.63 -14.16 -19.97
CA ASN A 312 -6.20 -14.82 -21.21
C ASN A 312 -7.37 -15.46 -21.96
N LYS A 313 -8.33 -16.06 -21.24
CA LYS A 313 -9.55 -16.61 -21.85
C LYS A 313 -10.37 -15.53 -22.55
N GLU A 314 -10.58 -14.38 -21.91
CA GLU A 314 -11.33 -13.26 -22.50
C GLU A 314 -10.62 -12.67 -23.72
N LYS A 315 -9.29 -12.51 -23.66
CA LYS A 315 -8.49 -12.08 -24.82
C LYS A 315 -8.57 -13.05 -26.00
N ARG A 316 -8.70 -14.36 -25.74
CA ARG A 316 -8.87 -15.37 -26.79
C ARG A 316 -10.26 -15.35 -27.41
N LEU A 317 -11.30 -15.05 -26.63
CA LEU A 317 -12.68 -14.95 -27.11
C LEU A 317 -12.94 -13.66 -27.90
N ALA A 318 -12.12 -12.62 -27.69
CA ALA A 318 -12.23 -11.34 -28.39
C ALA A 318 -11.43 -11.28 -29.71
N LYS A 319 -10.65 -12.31 -30.04
CA LYS A 319 -9.95 -12.48 -31.31
C LYS A 319 -10.76 -13.37 -32.23
#